data_AF-A0A9E5FTF7-F1
#
_entry.id   AF-A0A9E5FTF7-F1
#
_cell.length_a   1.000
_cell.length_b   1.000
_cell.length_c   1.000
_cell.angle_alpha   90.00
_cell.angle_beta   90.00
_cell.angle_gamma   90.00
#
_symmetry.space_group_name_H-M   'P 1'
#
loop_
_entity.id
_entity.type
_entity.pdbx_description
1 polymer ?
#
loop_
_entity_poly.entity_id
_entity_poly.type
_entity_poly.pdbx_seq_one_letter_code
_entity_poly.pdbx_strand_id
1 'polypeptide(L)'
;MKTQLIVLVTTLKSKWPLYLSMVSAFFMPIYGLLFLVGFSIFVDTITGIWKAKKLKQPITSRRLSAVISKMLLYEITVILFYLIDKFILNDIILTFFSVPLMLTKVLSLILVSIEVVSINENYKAVKGIDLWQSAKNLISRAKELKKDADEIRHN
;
A
#
# COMPACT_ATOMS: atom_id res chain seq x y z
N MET A 1 -49.67 -6.88 -5.19
CA MET A 1 -48.39 -6.20 -5.50
C MET A 1 -47.75 -5.51 -4.30
N LYS A 2 -48.42 -4.61 -3.56
CA LYS A 2 -47.79 -3.87 -2.43
C LYS A 2 -47.18 -4.77 -1.35
N THR A 3 -47.86 -5.84 -0.96
CA THR A 3 -47.36 -6.79 0.07
C THR A 3 -46.12 -7.55 -0.37
N GLN A 4 -46.06 -8.01 -1.62
CA GLN A 4 -44.87 -8.67 -2.18
C GLN A 4 -43.68 -7.70 -2.26
N LEU A 5 -43.93 -6.44 -2.60
CA LEU A 5 -42.91 -5.40 -2.66
C LEU A 5 -42.36 -5.06 -1.27
N ILE A 6 -43.22 -5.01 -0.24
CA ILE A 6 -42.81 -4.84 1.16
C ILE A 6 -41.98 -6.03 1.65
N VAL A 7 -42.39 -7.26 1.33
CA VAL A 7 -41.62 -8.48 1.65
C VAL A 7 -40.25 -8.48 0.96
N LEU A 8 -40.18 -8.05 -0.30
CA LEU A 8 -38.92 -7.94 -1.03
C LEU A 8 -37.97 -6.93 -0.37
N VAL A 9 -38.43 -5.71 -0.09
CA VAL A 9 -37.61 -4.64 0.51
C VAL A 9 -37.16 -5.01 1.93
N THR A 10 -38.05 -5.58 2.74
CA THR A 10 -37.70 -6.03 4.11
C THR A 10 -36.70 -7.18 4.10
N THR A 11 -36.84 -8.13 3.16
CA THR A 11 -35.86 -9.20 2.97
C THR A 11 -34.50 -8.66 2.50
N LEU A 12 -34.49 -7.71 1.56
CA LEU A 12 -33.25 -7.08 1.07
C LEU A 12 -32.53 -6.32 2.19
N LYS A 13 -33.28 -5.57 3.01
CA LYS A 13 -32.76 -4.83 4.16
C LYS A 13 -32.20 -5.78 5.22
N SER A 14 -32.88 -6.89 5.49
CA SER A 14 -32.41 -7.90 6.44
C SER A 14 -31.17 -8.65 5.95
N LYS A 15 -30.99 -8.82 4.63
CA LYS A 15 -29.86 -9.53 4.02
C LYS A 15 -28.70 -8.62 3.60
N TRP A 16 -28.78 -7.31 3.82
CA TRP A 16 -27.68 -6.39 3.55
C TRP A 16 -26.32 -6.82 4.14
N PRO A 17 -26.23 -7.28 5.41
CA PRO A 17 -24.96 -7.75 5.96
C PRO A 17 -24.37 -8.95 5.21
N LEU A 18 -25.24 -9.83 4.68
CA LEU A 18 -24.82 -10.96 3.87
C LEU A 18 -24.17 -10.48 2.57
N TYR A 19 -24.81 -9.56 1.85
CA TYR A 19 -24.24 -9.01 0.62
C TYR A 19 -22.89 -8.32 0.86
N LEU A 20 -22.77 -7.55 1.96
CA LEU A 20 -21.51 -6.94 2.35
C LEU A 20 -20.43 -7.98 2.64
N SER A 21 -20.77 -9.03 3.40
CA SER A 21 -19.82 -10.12 3.73
C SER A 21 -19.33 -10.87 2.50
N MET A 22 -20.17 -11.05 1.48
CA MET A 22 -19.77 -11.68 0.22
C MET A 22 -18.74 -10.84 -0.54
N VAL A 23 -18.97 -9.52 -0.59
CA VAL A 23 -18.01 -8.59 -1.20
C VAL A 23 -16.70 -8.57 -0.41
N SER A 24 -16.78 -8.48 0.92
CA SER A 24 -15.57 -8.50 1.77
C SER A 24 -14.79 -9.81 1.67
N ALA A 25 -15.47 -10.96 1.62
CA ALA A 25 -14.83 -12.27 1.46
C ALA A 25 -14.08 -12.38 0.12
N PHE A 26 -14.59 -11.74 -0.94
CA PHE A 26 -13.91 -11.69 -2.23
C PHE A 26 -12.57 -10.95 -2.17
N PHE A 27 -12.50 -9.85 -1.42
CA PHE A 27 -11.29 -9.04 -1.25
C PHE A 27 -10.37 -9.53 -0.12
N MET A 28 -10.84 -10.44 0.73
CA MET A 28 -10.09 -10.99 1.86
C MET A 28 -8.67 -11.48 1.49
N PRO A 29 -8.43 -12.16 0.35
CA PRO A 29 -7.09 -12.62 -0.01
C PRO A 29 -6.09 -11.50 -0.29
N ILE A 30 -6.57 -10.30 -0.63
CA ILE A 30 -5.72 -9.14 -0.99
C ILE A 30 -5.86 -7.97 -0.02
N TYR A 31 -6.65 -8.11 1.06
CA TYR A 31 -6.90 -7.01 1.99
C TYR A 31 -5.59 -6.42 2.54
N GLY A 32 -4.60 -7.28 2.84
CA GLY A 32 -3.31 -6.85 3.34
C GLY A 32 -2.50 -6.07 2.31
N LEU A 33 -2.63 -6.41 1.01
CA LEU A 33 -1.96 -5.69 -0.08
C LEU A 33 -2.60 -4.31 -0.31
N LEU A 34 -3.94 -4.25 -0.33
CA LEU A 34 -4.68 -2.98 -0.42
C LEU A 34 -4.32 -2.07 0.76
N PHE A 35 -4.39 -2.59 1.99
CA PHE A 35 -4.01 -1.83 3.17
C PHE A 35 -2.57 -1.33 3.11
N LEU A 36 -1.62 -2.16 2.68
CA LEU A 36 -0.21 -1.79 2.60
C LEU A 36 0.04 -0.69 1.56
N VAL A 37 -0.59 -0.77 0.38
CA VAL A 37 -0.48 0.25 -0.66
C VAL A 37 -1.13 1.56 -0.21
N GLY A 38 -2.37 1.49 0.28
CA GLY A 38 -3.07 2.65 0.81
C GLY A 38 -2.36 3.32 1.98
N PHE A 39 -1.78 2.52 2.89
CA PHE A 39 -0.96 3.03 3.98
C PHE A 39 0.32 3.71 3.47
N SER A 40 0.97 3.17 2.45
CA SER A 40 2.15 3.79 1.83
C SER A 40 1.83 5.17 1.25
N ILE A 41 0.71 5.31 0.54
CA ILE A 41 0.23 6.60 0.00
C ILE A 41 -0.15 7.56 1.13
N PHE A 42 -0.74 7.06 2.21
CA PHE A 42 -1.07 7.86 3.38
C PHE A 42 0.20 8.45 4.03
N VAL A 43 1.25 7.64 4.20
CA VAL A 43 2.54 8.12 4.70
C VAL A 43 3.17 9.12 3.74
N ASP A 44 3.17 8.85 2.42
CA ASP A 44 3.63 9.81 1.40
C ASP A 44 2.91 11.16 1.55
N THR A 45 1.59 11.13 1.67
CA THR A 45 0.76 12.34 1.83
C THR A 45 1.15 13.14 3.07
N ILE A 46 1.36 12.47 4.21
CA ILE A 46 1.83 13.13 5.44
C ILE A 46 3.19 13.79 5.20
N THR A 47 4.12 13.10 4.53
CA THR A 47 5.46 13.65 4.26
C THR A 47 5.42 14.82 3.27
N GLY A 48 4.54 14.77 2.27
CA GLY A 48 4.30 15.85 1.32
C GLY A 48 3.70 17.10 1.98
N ILE A 49 2.71 16.93 2.86
CA ILE A 49 2.13 18.03 3.65
C ILE A 49 3.18 18.64 4.58
N TRP A 50 3.97 17.80 5.27
CA TRP A 50 5.05 18.25 6.13
C TRP A 50 6.10 19.07 5.37
N LYS A 51 6.53 18.59 4.19
CA LYS A 51 7.41 19.33 3.29
C LYS A 51 6.81 20.67 2.89
N ALA A 52 5.56 20.70 2.44
CA ALA A 52 4.89 21.94 2.05
C ALA A 52 4.87 22.96 3.19
N LYS A 53 4.59 22.50 4.42
CA LYS A 53 4.61 23.36 5.62
C LYS A 53 6.01 23.90 5.92
N LYS A 54 7.06 23.06 5.79
CA LYS A 54 8.45 23.47 6.03
C LYS A 54 8.99 24.42 4.97
N LEU A 55 8.63 24.19 3.71
CA LEU A 55 9.01 25.03 2.56
C LEU A 55 8.06 26.22 2.34
N LYS A 56 7.09 26.45 3.25
CA LYS A 56 6.07 27.52 3.17
C LYS A 56 5.31 27.55 1.83
N GLN A 57 5.12 26.38 1.22
CA GLN A 57 4.37 26.26 -0.04
C GLN A 57 2.86 26.18 0.25
N PRO A 58 2.02 26.79 -0.60
CA PRO A 58 0.57 26.72 -0.43
C PRO A 58 0.06 25.29 -0.65
N ILE A 59 -0.80 24.82 0.25
CA ILE A 59 -1.56 23.57 0.10
C ILE A 59 -2.86 23.95 -0.59
N THR A 60 -3.02 23.53 -1.84
CA THR A 60 -4.21 23.82 -2.64
C THR A 60 -5.08 22.57 -2.80
N SER A 61 -6.38 22.75 -2.97
CA SER A 61 -7.33 21.64 -3.21
C SER A 61 -6.94 20.78 -4.41
N ARG A 62 -6.31 21.39 -5.43
CA ARG A 62 -5.80 20.66 -6.61
C ARG A 62 -4.72 19.64 -6.25
N ARG A 63 -3.82 19.97 -5.29
CA ARG A 63 -2.77 19.04 -4.82
C ARG A 63 -3.38 17.91 -3.99
N LEU A 64 -4.32 18.22 -3.10
CA LEU A 64 -5.01 17.19 -2.32
C LEU A 64 -5.87 16.27 -3.19
N SER A 65 -6.55 16.82 -4.21
CA SER A 65 -7.30 16.01 -5.18
C SER A 65 -6.40 15.05 -5.94
N ALA A 66 -5.17 15.44 -6.28
CA ALA A 66 -4.23 14.56 -6.95
C ALA A 66 -3.83 13.36 -6.07
N VAL A 67 -3.76 13.54 -4.75
CA VAL A 67 -3.53 12.44 -3.79
C VAL A 67 -4.72 11.48 -3.77
N ILE A 68 -5.95 11.99 -3.74
CA ILE A 68 -7.16 11.15 -3.78
C ILE A 68 -7.20 10.36 -5.10
N SER A 69 -6.89 11.01 -6.23
CA SER A 69 -6.79 10.34 -7.53
C SER A 69 -5.70 9.26 -7.53
N LYS A 70 -4.53 9.53 -6.95
CA LYS A 70 -3.46 8.53 -6.78
C LYS A 70 -3.94 7.33 -5.96
N MET A 71 -4.61 7.57 -4.83
CA MET A 71 -5.14 6.50 -3.98
C MET A 71 -6.15 5.62 -4.71
N LEU A 72 -7.13 6.22 -5.39
CA LEU A 72 -8.11 5.47 -6.17
C LEU A 72 -7.44 4.68 -7.30
N LEU A 73 -6.52 5.29 -8.04
CA LEU A 73 -5.83 4.62 -9.14
C LEU A 73 -5.03 3.41 -8.66
N TYR A 74 -4.31 3.53 -7.54
CA TYR A 74 -3.45 2.45 -7.05
C TYR A 74 -4.28 1.28 -6.51
N GLU A 75 -5.32 1.56 -5.72
CA GLU A 75 -6.22 0.51 -5.20
C GLU A 75 -6.97 -0.21 -6.33
N ILE A 76 -7.50 0.53 -7.32
CA ILE A 76 -8.16 -0.06 -8.48
C ILE A 76 -7.17 -0.92 -9.29
N THR A 77 -5.93 -0.46 -9.47
CA THR A 77 -4.91 -1.23 -10.20
C THR A 77 -4.61 -2.55 -9.49
N VAL A 78 -4.44 -2.54 -8.16
CA VAL A 78 -4.24 -3.78 -7.38
C VAL A 78 -5.42 -4.72 -7.51
N ILE A 79 -6.65 -4.20 -7.44
CA ILE A 79 -7.87 -5.01 -7.62
C ILE A 79 -7.92 -5.61 -9.03
N LEU A 80 -7.68 -4.84 -10.09
CA LEU A 80 -7.71 -5.33 -11.47
C LEU A 80 -6.66 -6.42 -11.70
N PHE A 81 -5.46 -6.23 -11.18
CA PHE A 81 -4.41 -7.24 -11.27
C PHE A 81 -4.76 -8.49 -10.47
N TYR A 82 -5.38 -8.36 -9.30
CA TYR A 82 -5.92 -9.51 -8.58
C TYR A 82 -6.94 -10.30 -9.40
N LEU A 83 -7.83 -9.61 -10.13
CA LEU A 83 -8.79 -10.29 -11.02
C LEU A 83 -8.07 -11.06 -12.12
N ILE A 84 -7.06 -10.45 -12.77
CA ILE A 84 -6.25 -11.11 -13.80
C ILE A 84 -5.53 -12.32 -13.21
N ASP A 85 -4.87 -12.14 -12.06
CA ASP A 85 -4.13 -13.18 -11.36
C ASP A 85 -5.05 -14.35 -11.02
N LYS A 86 -6.21 -14.08 -10.42
CA LYS A 86 -7.18 -15.08 -9.96
C LYS A 86 -7.91 -15.81 -11.10
N PHE A 87 -8.35 -15.09 -12.13
CA PHE A 87 -9.24 -15.66 -13.16
C PHE A 87 -8.52 -16.10 -14.44
N ILE A 88 -7.35 -15.53 -14.73
CA ILE A 88 -6.63 -15.78 -16.00
C ILE A 88 -5.33 -16.54 -15.74
N LEU A 89 -4.53 -16.10 -14.76
CA LEU A 89 -3.14 -16.54 -14.64
C LEU A 89 -2.89 -17.60 -13.58
N ASN A 90 -3.80 -17.80 -12.62
CA ASN A 90 -3.52 -18.59 -11.41
C ASN A 90 -3.01 -20.00 -11.76
N ASP A 91 -3.64 -20.69 -12.70
CA ASP A 91 -3.25 -22.05 -13.08
C ASP A 91 -1.89 -22.09 -13.80
N ILE A 92 -1.60 -21.08 -14.62
CA ILE A 92 -0.33 -20.97 -15.35
C ILE A 92 0.80 -20.62 -14.38
N ILE A 93 0.61 -19.61 -13.52
CA ILE A 93 1.63 -19.15 -12.58
C ILE A 93 1.93 -20.23 -11.54
N LEU A 94 0.91 -20.93 -11.01
CA LEU A 94 1.10 -22.00 -10.04
C LEU A 94 1.88 -23.20 -10.62
N THR A 95 1.91 -23.35 -11.94
CA THR A 95 2.71 -24.38 -12.63
C THR A 95 4.22 -24.07 -12.59
N PHE A 96 4.61 -22.79 -12.60
CA PHE A 96 6.01 -22.35 -12.60
C PHE A 96 6.50 -21.85 -11.23
N PHE A 97 5.61 -21.31 -10.41
CA PHE A 97 5.91 -20.68 -9.13
C PHE A 97 4.89 -21.09 -8.07
N SER A 98 5.34 -21.65 -6.94
CA SER A 98 4.45 -22.05 -5.84
C SER A 98 3.90 -20.88 -4.99
N VAL A 99 3.87 -19.66 -5.55
CA VAL A 99 3.44 -18.45 -4.84
C VAL A 99 2.11 -17.98 -5.42
N PRO A 100 0.99 -18.11 -4.68
CA PRO A 100 -0.30 -17.61 -5.14
C PRO A 100 -0.30 -16.08 -5.17
N LEU A 101 -1.06 -15.52 -6.12
CA LEU A 101 -1.22 -14.08 -6.33
C LEU A 101 0.13 -13.35 -6.54
N MET A 102 1.07 -14.01 -7.23
CA MET A 102 2.43 -13.50 -7.40
C MET A 102 2.44 -12.16 -8.14
N LEU A 103 1.67 -12.06 -9.22
CA LEU A 103 1.62 -10.84 -10.02
C LEU A 103 1.09 -9.66 -9.18
N THR A 104 0.01 -9.91 -8.43
CA THR A 104 -0.58 -8.90 -7.55
C THR A 104 0.42 -8.44 -6.49
N LYS A 105 1.16 -9.36 -5.86
CA LYS A 105 2.18 -9.05 -4.85
C LYS A 105 3.34 -8.22 -5.42
N VAL A 106 3.84 -8.60 -6.60
CA VAL A 106 4.92 -7.87 -7.28
C VAL A 106 4.47 -6.47 -7.65
N LEU A 107 3.25 -6.31 -8.19
CA LEU A 107 2.69 -5.00 -8.49
C LEU A 107 2.59 -4.15 -7.22
N SER A 108 2.03 -4.68 -6.13
CA SER A 108 1.92 -3.94 -4.86
C SER A 108 3.29 -3.49 -4.35
N LEU A 109 4.32 -4.33 -4.48
CA LEU A 109 5.69 -3.98 -4.11
C LEU A 109 6.24 -2.83 -4.97
N ILE A 110 5.97 -2.83 -6.28
CA ILE A 110 6.37 -1.74 -7.19
C ILE A 110 5.68 -0.44 -6.78
N LEU A 111 4.36 -0.46 -6.56
CA LEU A 111 3.58 0.72 -6.16
C LEU A 111 4.11 1.31 -4.84
N VAL A 112 4.40 0.47 -3.86
CA VAL A 112 4.97 0.91 -2.57
C VAL A 112 6.38 1.48 -2.75
N SER A 113 7.19 0.87 -3.63
CA SER A 113 8.53 1.36 -3.94
C SER A 113 8.48 2.78 -4.53
N ILE A 114 7.51 3.08 -5.40
CA ILE A 114 7.30 4.43 -5.96
C ILE A 114 7.00 5.44 -4.84
N GLU A 115 6.13 5.08 -3.89
CA GLU A 115 5.81 5.96 -2.75
C GLU A 115 7.00 6.15 -1.80
N VAL A 116 7.79 5.10 -1.56
CA VAL A 116 9.03 5.20 -0.76
C VAL A 116 10.03 6.18 -1.41
N VAL A 117 10.17 6.12 -2.74
CA VAL A 117 11.01 7.08 -3.47
C VAL A 117 10.46 8.50 -3.31
N SER A 118 9.15 8.70 -3.45
CA SER A 118 8.51 10.01 -3.26
C SER A 118 8.70 10.56 -1.84
N ILE A 119 8.62 9.70 -0.81
CA ILE A 119 8.94 10.05 0.57
C ILE A 119 10.39 10.50 0.71
N ASN A 120 11.34 9.80 0.07
CA ASN A 120 12.76 10.19 0.10
C ASN A 120 12.98 11.55 -0.55
N GLU A 121 12.35 11.83 -1.69
CA GLU A 121 12.39 13.16 -2.31
C GLU A 121 11.81 14.24 -1.40
N ASN A 122 10.72 13.93 -0.70
CA ASN A 122 10.12 14.86 0.24
C ASN A 122 11.03 15.16 1.42
N TYR A 123 11.69 14.13 1.97
CA TYR A 123 12.63 14.26 3.07
C TYR A 123 13.90 15.01 2.66
N LYS A 124 14.48 14.67 1.50
CA LYS A 124 15.66 15.31 0.94
C LYS A 124 15.43 16.80 0.69
N ALA A 125 14.25 17.18 0.21
CA ALA A 125 13.89 18.58 0.01
C ALA A 125 13.84 19.40 1.31
N VAL A 126 13.54 18.78 2.45
CA VAL A 126 13.44 19.49 3.75
C VAL A 126 14.75 19.47 4.52
N LYS A 127 15.46 18.34 4.51
CA LYS A 127 16.65 18.12 5.36
C LYS A 127 17.97 18.19 4.60
N GLY A 128 17.97 18.16 3.27
CA GLY A 128 19.17 18.07 2.45
C GLY A 128 19.92 16.75 2.56
N ILE A 129 19.36 15.77 3.30
CA ILE A 129 19.96 14.47 3.57
C ILE A 129 19.18 13.40 2.80
N ASP A 130 19.89 12.48 2.16
CA ASP A 130 19.30 11.32 1.51
C ASP A 130 18.97 10.23 2.54
N LEU A 131 17.71 9.81 2.64
CA LEU A 131 17.31 8.76 3.59
C LEU A 131 18.01 7.44 3.26
N TRP A 132 18.23 7.16 1.97
CA TRP A 132 18.88 5.92 1.55
C TRP A 132 20.33 5.85 2.02
N GLN A 133 21.04 6.97 1.91
CA GLN A 133 22.41 7.08 2.38
C GLN A 133 22.48 7.01 3.91
N SER A 134 21.53 7.65 4.60
CA SER A 134 21.44 7.61 6.06
C SER A 134 21.15 6.19 6.56
N ALA A 135 20.27 5.45 5.90
CA ALA A 135 19.98 4.06 6.21
C ALA A 135 21.20 3.16 5.99
N LYS A 136 21.92 3.32 4.87
CA LYS A 136 23.19 2.61 4.62
C LYS A 136 24.23 2.90 5.70
N ASN A 137 24.37 4.15 6.10
CA ASN A 137 25.32 4.56 7.13
C ASN A 137 24.94 3.96 8.50
N LEU A 138 23.65 3.90 8.84
CA LEU A 138 23.16 3.24 10.05
C LEU A 138 23.46 1.73 10.06
N ILE A 139 23.23 1.04 8.94
CA ILE A 139 23.52 -0.40 8.82
C ILE A 139 25.04 -0.65 8.92
N SER A 140 25.87 0.19 8.29
CA SER A 140 27.34 0.08 8.40
C SER A 140 27.79 0.21 9.85
N ARG A 141 27.32 1.26 10.55
CA ARG A 141 27.65 1.49 11.96
C ARG A 141 27.18 0.35 12.86
N ALA A 142 25.99 -0.20 12.63
CA ALA A 142 25.50 -1.34 13.39
C ALA A 142 26.38 -2.60 13.18
N LYS A 143 26.91 -2.81 11.96
CA LYS A 143 27.86 -3.89 11.69
C LYS A 143 29.21 -3.68 12.36
N GLU A 144 29.72 -2.45 12.35
CA GLU A 144 30.95 -2.07 13.05
C GLU A 144 30.83 -2.31 14.56
N LEU A 145 29.76 -1.81 15.20
CA LEU A 145 29.52 -2.03 16.64
C LEU A 145 29.40 -3.51 17.01
N LYS A 146 28.78 -4.33 16.14
CA LYS A 146 28.71 -5.78 16.36
C LYS A 146 30.11 -6.41 16.28
N LYS A 147 30.92 -6.00 15.32
CA LYS A 147 32.29 -6.49 15.16
C LYS A 147 33.16 -6.12 16.36
N ASP A 148 33.08 -4.87 16.81
CA ASP A 148 33.81 -4.41 18.00
C ASP A 148 33.37 -5.17 19.27
N ALA A 149 32.07 -5.43 19.43
CA ALA A 149 31.55 -6.22 20.55
C ALA A 149 32.00 -7.70 20.51
N ASP A 150 32.07 -8.31 19.33
CA ASP A 150 32.55 -9.68 19.15
C ASP A 150 34.07 -9.78 19.39
N GLU A 151 34.87 -8.77 19.00
CA GLU A 151 36.30 -8.69 19.30
C GLU A 151 36.60 -8.52 20.80
N ILE A 152 35.76 -7.79 21.54
CA ILE A 152 35.87 -7.67 23.01
C ILE A 152 35.46 -8.97 23.71
N ARG A 153 34.50 -9.72 23.17
CA ARG A 153 34.00 -10.97 23.76
C ARG A 153 34.94 -12.17 23.56
N HIS A 154 35.84 -12.08 22.57
CA HIS A 154 36.81 -13.12 22.24
C HIS A 154 38.24 -12.83 22.71
N ASN A 155 38.45 -11.73 23.46
CA ASN A 155 39.64 -11.49 24.29
C ASN A 155 39.32 -11.74 25.77
#